data_AF-A0A7C4YQR7-F1
#
_entry.id   AF-A0A7C4YQR7-F1
#
_cell.length_a   1.000
_cell.length_b   1.000
_cell.length_c   1.000
_cell.angle_alpha   90.00
_cell.angle_beta   90.00
_cell.angle_gamma   90.00
#
_symmetry.space_group_name_H-M   'P 1'
#
loop_
_entity.id
_entity.type
_entity.pdbx_description
1 polymer ?
#
loop_
_entity_poly.entity_id
_entity_poly.type
_entity_poly.pdbx_seq_one_letter_code
_entity_poly.pdbx_strand_id
1 'polypeptide(L)'
;MRALVVVTMLLTGCAMMQENLPPARPDFFACNYWIDKNQNGKIEDDEWEGIKFDFRESEHISFVAYFYQKPGTPLSFKLIAPDGSVYKEKTLKQTAKKTVWCQEYEARDLVKECGEGVWNVEWYVEGRIVNITTIRILK
;
A
#
# COMPACT_ATOMS: atom_id res chain seq x y z
N MET A 1 -61.89 31.58 16.04
CA MET A 1 -61.46 30.64 14.98
C MET A 1 -60.62 31.43 13.98
N ARG A 2 -59.30 31.19 13.94
CA ARG A 2 -58.33 31.45 12.85
C ARG A 2 -56.93 31.49 13.47
N ALA A 3 -56.23 30.37 13.37
CA ALA A 3 -54.81 30.27 13.68
C ALA A 3 -54.03 30.84 12.49
N LEU A 4 -53.07 31.73 12.75
CA LEU A 4 -52.07 32.15 11.77
C LEU A 4 -50.72 31.61 12.26
N VAL A 5 -50.30 30.49 11.68
CA VAL A 5 -48.96 29.93 11.91
C VAL A 5 -48.08 30.47 10.79
N VAL A 6 -47.17 31.37 11.13
CA VAL A 6 -46.10 31.81 10.22
C VAL A 6 -44.99 30.78 10.32
N VAL A 7 -44.87 29.93 9.31
CA VAL A 7 -43.74 29.00 9.17
C VAL A 7 -42.62 29.74 8.43
N THR A 8 -41.62 30.21 9.17
CA THR A 8 -40.35 30.66 8.61
C THR A 8 -39.48 29.45 8.31
N MET A 9 -39.40 29.05 7.04
CA MET A 9 -38.39 28.09 6.57
C MET A 9 -37.04 28.78 6.49
N LEU A 10 -36.18 28.55 7.49
CA LEU A 10 -34.75 28.81 7.38
C LEU A 10 -34.14 27.70 6.51
N LEU A 11 -33.86 28.02 5.24
CA LEU A 11 -33.00 27.22 4.39
C LEU A 11 -31.56 27.37 4.90
N THR A 12 -31.17 26.55 5.88
CA THR A 12 -29.76 26.31 6.17
C THR A 12 -29.20 25.48 5.02
N GLY A 13 -28.70 26.15 3.99
CA GLY A 13 -27.81 25.54 3.01
C GLY A 13 -26.57 25.08 3.76
N CYS A 14 -26.45 23.77 4.00
CA CYS A 14 -25.17 23.17 4.30
C CYS A 14 -24.28 23.40 3.09
N ALA A 15 -23.39 24.38 3.17
CA ALA A 15 -22.23 24.43 2.31
C ALA A 15 -21.44 23.16 2.60
N MET A 16 -21.60 22.12 1.77
CA MET A 16 -20.68 20.98 1.79
C MET A 16 -19.32 21.55 1.41
N MET A 17 -18.44 21.73 2.39
CA MET A 17 -17.03 21.93 2.11
C MET A 17 -16.59 20.73 1.30
N GLN A 18 -16.20 20.97 0.05
CA GLN A 18 -15.49 19.99 -0.74
C GLN A 18 -14.14 19.78 -0.03
N GLU A 19 -14.08 18.75 0.80
CA GLU A 19 -12.82 18.28 1.34
C GLU A 19 -11.93 17.98 0.14
N ASN A 20 -10.74 18.58 0.11
CA ASN A 20 -9.67 18.18 -0.78
C ASN A 20 -9.37 16.72 -0.46
N LEU A 21 -10.02 15.79 -1.18
CA LEU A 21 -9.76 14.37 -1.06
C LEU A 21 -8.26 14.18 -1.35
N PRO A 22 -7.47 13.66 -0.40
CA PRO A 22 -6.12 13.26 -0.73
C PRO A 22 -6.21 12.18 -1.81
N PRO A 23 -5.19 12.01 -2.66
CA PRO A 23 -5.19 10.85 -3.52
C PRO A 23 -5.32 9.56 -2.70
N ALA A 24 -6.39 8.82 -2.95
CA ALA A 24 -6.83 7.69 -2.15
C ALA A 24 -6.01 6.43 -2.50
N ARG A 25 -4.73 6.40 -2.12
CA ARG A 25 -3.85 5.25 -2.34
C ARG A 25 -3.42 4.58 -1.03
N PRO A 26 -3.29 3.24 -0.99
CA PRO A 26 -2.86 2.53 0.20
C PRO A 26 -1.38 2.80 0.53
N ASP A 27 -1.05 2.84 1.82
CA ASP A 27 0.33 2.97 2.30
C ASP A 27 1.16 1.68 2.13
N PHE A 28 0.50 0.55 1.85
CA PHE A 28 1.12 -0.76 1.67
C PHE A 28 0.36 -1.52 0.59
N PHE A 29 1.03 -1.90 -0.48
CA PHE A 29 0.38 -2.58 -1.61
C PHE A 29 1.36 -3.38 -2.46
N ALA A 30 0.80 -4.15 -3.39
CA ALA A 30 1.51 -4.79 -4.48
C ALA A 30 0.98 -4.28 -5.82
N CYS A 31 1.87 -4.11 -6.80
CA CYS A 31 1.53 -3.72 -8.16
C CYS A 31 2.44 -4.44 -9.17
N ASN A 32 2.18 -4.28 -10.47
CA ASN A 32 3.03 -4.86 -11.50
C ASN A 32 4.35 -4.11 -11.64
N TYR A 33 4.32 -2.77 -11.57
CA TYR A 33 5.52 -1.94 -11.58
C TYR A 33 5.28 -0.69 -10.74
N TRP A 34 6.31 -0.25 -10.03
CA TRP A 34 6.36 1.08 -9.43
C TRP A 34 7.50 1.88 -10.07
N ILE A 35 7.19 3.06 -10.57
CA ILE A 35 8.12 3.91 -11.30
C ILE A 35 8.09 5.30 -10.67
N ASP A 36 9.17 5.68 -9.98
CA ASP A 36 9.41 7.06 -9.51
C ASP A 36 9.75 7.95 -10.72
N LYS A 37 8.72 8.36 -11.47
CA LYS A 37 8.83 9.07 -12.75
C LYS A 37 9.55 10.39 -12.59
N ASN A 38 9.34 11.08 -11.49
CA ASN A 38 9.92 12.39 -11.24
C ASN A 38 11.13 12.35 -10.27
N GLN A 39 11.56 11.15 -9.88
CA GLN A 39 12.72 10.87 -9.01
C GLN A 39 12.67 11.60 -7.67
N ASN A 40 11.47 11.88 -7.15
CA ASN A 40 11.31 12.66 -5.94
C ASN A 40 11.25 11.78 -4.67
N GLY A 41 11.37 10.46 -4.81
CA GLY A 41 11.30 9.49 -3.72
C GLY A 41 9.94 9.47 -3.01
N LYS A 42 8.93 10.04 -3.66
CA LYS A 42 7.52 9.91 -3.31
C LYS A 42 6.90 9.02 -4.37
N ILE A 43 5.64 8.74 -4.15
CA ILE A 43 4.82 8.11 -5.15
C ILE A 43 3.80 9.18 -5.50
N GLU A 44 3.45 9.29 -6.76
CA GLU A 44 2.40 10.15 -7.30
C GLU A 44 1.38 9.29 -8.03
N ASP A 45 0.19 9.82 -8.30
CA ASP A 45 -0.97 9.00 -8.67
C ASP A 45 -0.83 8.25 -10.00
N ASP A 46 0.22 8.59 -10.75
CA ASP A 46 0.60 7.99 -12.01
C ASP A 46 1.92 7.19 -11.93
N GLU A 47 2.49 6.99 -10.74
CA GLU A 47 3.80 6.33 -10.53
C GLU A 47 3.70 4.82 -10.24
N TRP A 48 2.52 4.22 -10.42
CA TRP A 48 2.34 2.78 -10.30
C TRP A 48 1.44 2.23 -11.41
N GLU A 49 1.69 0.99 -11.79
CA GLU A 49 0.87 0.27 -12.76
C GLU A 49 0.27 -0.99 -12.12
N GLY A 50 -1.06 -1.07 -12.12
CA GLY A 50 -1.79 -2.30 -11.79
C GLY A 50 -1.70 -2.73 -10.32
N ILE A 51 -2.10 -1.87 -9.36
CA ILE A 51 -2.31 -2.33 -7.98
C ILE A 51 -3.31 -3.48 -8.00
N LYS A 52 -2.91 -4.64 -7.49
CA LYS A 52 -3.73 -5.84 -7.51
C LYS A 52 -3.24 -6.87 -6.50
N PHE A 53 -4.09 -7.87 -6.29
CA PHE A 53 -3.83 -8.97 -5.36
C PHE A 53 -3.51 -10.28 -6.07
N ASP A 54 -3.95 -10.44 -7.33
CA ASP A 54 -3.71 -11.65 -8.11
C ASP A 54 -2.67 -11.38 -9.21
N PHE A 55 -1.63 -12.20 -9.26
CA PHE A 55 -0.56 -12.16 -10.25
C PHE A 55 -0.46 -13.50 -10.96
N ARG A 56 -0.11 -13.50 -12.24
CA ARG A 56 0.27 -14.69 -13.00
C ARG A 56 1.77 -14.93 -12.88
N GLU A 57 2.19 -16.17 -13.08
CA GLU A 57 3.60 -16.58 -13.05
C GLU A 57 4.49 -15.73 -14.00
N SER A 58 3.94 -15.25 -15.12
CA SER A 58 4.67 -14.44 -16.10
C SER A 58 4.83 -12.95 -15.72
N GLU A 59 4.30 -12.53 -14.58
CA GLU A 59 4.23 -11.10 -14.22
C GLU A 59 5.32 -10.66 -13.25
N HIS A 60 5.66 -9.39 -13.34
CA HIS A 60 6.46 -8.69 -12.33
C HIS A 60 5.58 -8.30 -11.14
N ILE A 61 6.19 -8.30 -9.96
CA ILE A 61 5.57 -7.93 -8.68
C ILE A 61 6.47 -6.90 -8.00
N SER A 62 5.93 -5.73 -7.72
CA SER A 62 6.52 -4.72 -6.84
C SER A 62 5.72 -4.64 -5.55
N PHE A 63 6.35 -4.97 -4.42
CA PHE A 63 5.81 -4.72 -3.08
C PHE A 63 6.26 -3.35 -2.59
N VAL A 64 5.31 -2.49 -2.27
CA VAL A 64 5.56 -1.08 -1.99
C VAL A 64 5.00 -0.71 -0.62
N ALA A 65 5.80 -0.02 0.18
CA ALA A 65 5.42 0.49 1.49
C ALA A 65 5.87 1.94 1.70
N TYR A 66 5.02 2.72 2.37
CA TYR A 66 5.35 4.07 2.83
C TYR A 66 5.48 4.09 4.33
N PHE A 67 6.62 4.58 4.78
CA PHE A 67 6.90 4.74 6.19
C PHE A 67 7.01 6.21 6.55
N TYR A 68 6.19 6.61 7.52
CA TYR A 68 6.17 7.95 8.12
C TYR A 68 6.73 7.90 9.54
N GLN A 69 8.00 7.52 9.68
CA GLN A 69 8.68 7.40 10.97
C GLN A 69 9.82 8.41 11.10
N LYS A 70 10.41 8.46 12.30
CA LYS A 70 11.58 9.31 12.54
C LYS A 70 12.80 8.74 11.79
N PRO A 71 13.69 9.59 11.26
CA PRO A 71 14.99 9.12 10.78
C PRO A 71 15.70 8.29 11.85
N GLY A 72 16.30 7.18 11.44
CA GLY A 72 16.93 6.18 12.30
C GLY A 72 16.02 5.01 12.68
N THR A 73 14.69 5.11 12.49
CA THR A 73 13.75 4.03 12.80
C THR A 73 14.04 2.78 11.96
N PRO A 74 14.24 1.61 12.58
CA PRO A 74 14.35 0.33 11.87
C PRO A 74 13.04 -0.06 11.20
N LEU A 75 13.12 -0.38 9.92
CA LEU A 75 12.02 -0.89 9.09
C LEU A 75 12.39 -2.29 8.63
N SER A 76 11.45 -3.23 8.67
CA SER A 76 11.69 -4.59 8.16
C SER A 76 10.59 -5.05 7.20
N PHE A 77 11.01 -5.87 6.26
CA PHE A 77 10.19 -6.53 5.26
C PHE A 77 10.42 -8.04 5.40
N LYS A 78 9.34 -8.82 5.43
CA LYS A 78 9.41 -10.27 5.48
C LYS A 78 8.42 -10.88 4.49
N LEU A 79 8.93 -11.57 3.48
CA LEU A 79 8.14 -12.30 2.49
C LEU A 79 7.95 -13.76 2.94
N ILE A 80 6.70 -14.15 3.08
CA ILE A 80 6.25 -15.45 3.56
C ILE A 80 5.62 -16.21 2.38
N ALA A 81 6.12 -17.42 2.16
CA ALA A 81 5.69 -18.33 1.10
C ALA A 81 4.35 -19.02 1.43
N PRO A 82 3.71 -19.70 0.45
CA PRO A 82 2.43 -20.36 0.65
C PRO A 82 2.44 -21.48 1.70
N ASP A 83 3.59 -22.10 1.91
CA ASP A 83 3.80 -23.13 2.94
C ASP A 83 4.02 -22.55 4.36
N GLY A 84 4.03 -21.22 4.49
CA GLY A 84 4.27 -20.50 5.74
C GLY A 84 5.75 -20.27 6.07
N SER A 85 6.67 -20.72 5.22
CA SER A 85 8.11 -20.48 5.41
C SER A 85 8.50 -19.04 5.06
N VAL A 86 9.62 -18.59 5.60
CA VAL A 86 10.18 -17.26 5.30
C VAL A 86 11.08 -17.36 4.09
N TYR A 87 10.64 -16.81 2.96
CA TYR A 87 11.44 -16.76 1.74
C TYR A 87 12.54 -15.69 1.83
N LYS A 88 12.18 -14.48 2.28
CA LYS A 88 13.11 -13.37 2.37
C LYS A 88 12.80 -12.45 3.54
N GLU A 89 13.85 -12.00 4.21
CA GLU A 89 13.77 -10.94 5.20
C GLU A 89 14.82 -9.87 4.89
N LYS A 90 14.43 -8.60 5.02
CA LYS A 90 15.33 -7.45 4.90
C LYS A 90 15.00 -6.45 5.98
N THR A 91 16.02 -5.75 6.45
CA THR A 91 15.87 -4.62 7.37
C THR A 91 16.68 -3.45 6.84
N LEU A 92 16.13 -2.25 6.96
CA LEU A 92 16.84 -1.01 6.68
C LEU A 92 16.56 0.01 7.78
N LYS A 93 17.40 1.05 7.85
CA LYS A 93 17.15 2.20 8.71
C LYS A 93 16.56 3.32 7.87
N GLN A 94 15.44 3.86 8.31
CA GLN A 94 14.80 5.01 7.68
C GLN A 94 15.74 6.22 7.71
N THR A 95 15.98 6.89 6.58
CA THR A 95 16.93 8.02 6.49
C THR A 95 16.25 9.39 6.49
N ALA A 96 14.97 9.45 6.14
CA ALA A 96 14.18 10.67 6.07
C ALA A 96 12.81 10.47 6.74
N LYS A 97 12.08 11.55 7.06
CA LYS A 97 10.74 11.46 7.69
C LYS A 97 9.72 10.65 6.88
N LYS A 98 9.94 10.56 5.56
CA LYS A 98 9.20 9.75 4.62
C LYS A 98 10.18 8.85 3.90
N THR A 99 9.88 7.57 3.80
CA THR A 99 10.61 6.63 2.96
C THR A 99 9.62 5.76 2.22
N VAL A 100 9.83 5.65 0.91
CA VAL A 100 9.20 4.63 0.07
C VAL A 100 10.15 3.45 0.01
N TRP A 101 9.64 2.27 0.30
CA TRP A 101 10.38 1.02 0.14
C TRP A 101 9.68 0.16 -0.90
N CYS A 102 10.36 -0.05 -2.04
CA CYS A 102 9.95 -0.99 -3.07
C CYS A 102 10.82 -2.26 -3.02
N GLN A 103 10.22 -3.44 -3.09
CA GLN A 103 10.89 -4.73 -3.30
C GLN A 103 10.28 -5.43 -4.51
N GLU A 104 11.14 -5.78 -5.46
CA GLU A 104 10.74 -6.26 -6.78
C GLU A 104 11.09 -7.74 -6.97
N TYR A 105 10.19 -8.47 -7.62
CA TYR A 105 10.30 -9.89 -7.90
C TYR A 105 9.67 -10.24 -9.24
N GLU A 106 10.22 -11.26 -9.91
CA GLU A 106 9.51 -11.97 -10.98
C GLU A 106 8.67 -13.09 -10.35
N ALA A 107 7.37 -13.15 -10.66
CA ALA A 107 6.47 -14.14 -10.06
C ALA A 107 6.93 -15.59 -10.34
N ARG A 108 7.47 -15.86 -11.53
CA ARG A 108 8.04 -17.16 -11.90
C ARG A 108 9.15 -17.63 -10.97
N ASP A 109 9.98 -16.71 -10.48
CA ASP A 109 11.10 -17.06 -9.63
C ASP A 109 10.59 -17.45 -8.24
N LEU A 110 9.57 -16.75 -7.74
CA LEU A 110 8.88 -17.11 -6.50
C LEU A 110 8.18 -18.48 -6.60
N VAL A 111 7.46 -18.73 -7.70
CA VAL A 111 6.77 -20.01 -7.95
C VAL A 111 7.75 -21.17 -8.07
N LYS A 112 8.87 -20.97 -8.77
CA LYS A 112 9.91 -22.00 -8.91
C LYS A 112 10.51 -22.39 -7.56
N GLU A 113 10.71 -21.44 -6.66
CA GLU A 113 11.36 -21.67 -5.38
C GLU A 113 10.40 -22.20 -4.29
N CYS A 114 9.17 -21.67 -4.21
CA CYS A 114 8.25 -22.01 -3.12
C CYS A 114 6.81 -22.32 -3.55
N GLY A 115 6.52 -22.35 -4.85
CA GLY A 115 5.23 -22.72 -5.40
C GLY A 115 4.24 -21.57 -5.58
N GLU A 116 3.16 -21.89 -6.28
CA GLU A 116 2.00 -21.02 -6.45
C GLU A 116 1.14 -20.95 -5.18
N GLY A 117 0.25 -19.96 -5.11
CA GLY A 117 -0.68 -19.81 -3.98
C GLY A 117 -0.59 -18.44 -3.32
N VAL A 118 -0.98 -18.39 -2.04
CA VAL A 118 -1.08 -17.14 -1.28
C VAL A 118 0.27 -16.80 -0.66
N TRP A 119 0.80 -15.64 -1.00
CA TRP A 119 2.01 -15.07 -0.44
C TRP A 119 1.66 -13.88 0.45
N ASN A 120 2.43 -13.68 1.52
CA ASN A 120 2.23 -12.57 2.44
C ASN A 120 3.52 -11.79 2.63
N VAL A 121 3.42 -10.47 2.63
CA VAL A 121 4.48 -9.58 3.09
C VAL A 121 4.07 -9.01 4.43
N GLU A 122 4.87 -9.26 5.45
CA GLU A 122 4.77 -8.57 6.74
C GLU A 122 5.72 -7.37 6.75
N TRP A 123 5.16 -6.21 7.05
CA TRP A 123 5.88 -4.95 7.19
C TRP A 123 6.03 -4.59 8.66
N TYR A 124 7.24 -4.21 9.07
CA TYR A 124 7.57 -3.94 10.45
C TYR A 124 8.14 -2.54 10.65
N VAL A 125 7.82 -1.95 11.80
CA VAL A 125 8.44 -0.74 12.35
C VAL A 125 8.88 -1.05 13.77
N GLU A 126 10.17 -0.87 14.06
CA GLU A 126 10.76 -1.17 15.40
C GLU A 126 10.44 -2.59 15.89
N GLY A 127 10.44 -3.56 14.97
CA GLY A 127 10.15 -4.97 15.28
C GLY A 127 8.67 -5.30 15.49
N ARG A 128 7.75 -4.34 15.30
CA ARG A 128 6.30 -4.57 15.37
C ARG A 128 5.69 -4.58 13.99
N ILE A 129 4.81 -5.55 13.73
CA ILE A 129 4.04 -5.60 12.48
C ILE A 129 3.14 -4.35 12.43
N VAL A 130 3.23 -3.61 11.32
CA VAL A 130 2.37 -2.45 11.03
C VAL A 130 1.39 -2.72 9.89
N ASN A 131 1.72 -3.67 8.99
CA ASN A 131 0.85 -4.06 7.90
C ASN A 131 1.18 -5.47 7.40
N ILE A 132 0.19 -6.13 6.79
CA ILE A 132 0.37 -7.36 6.02
C ILE A 132 -0.21 -7.12 4.63
N THR A 133 0.62 -7.24 3.60
CA THR A 133 0.19 -7.20 2.20
C THR A 133 0.09 -8.63 1.66
N THR A 134 -1.12 -9.07 1.35
CA THR A 134 -1.38 -10.42 0.82
C THR A 134 -1.55 -10.39 -0.68
N ILE A 135 -0.90 -11.30 -1.39
CA ILE A 135 -1.12 -11.54 -2.82
C ILE A 135 -1.35 -13.02 -3.08
N ARG A 136 -1.80 -13.36 -4.29
CA ARG A 136 -1.87 -14.72 -4.80
C ARG A 136 -1.15 -14.79 -6.14
N ILE A 137 -0.26 -15.77 -6.29
CA ILE A 137 0.33 -16.10 -7.58
C ILE A 137 -0.44 -17.30 -8.16
N LEU A 138 -0.95 -17.09 -9.37
CA LEU A 138 -1.69 -18.04 -10.19
C LEU A 138 -0.78 -18.58 -11.29
N LYS A 139 -1.09 -19.79 -11.73
CA LYS A 139 -0.50 -20.42 -12.92
C LYS A 139 -0.88 -19.70 -14.21
#